data_AF-A0AAD4F790-F1
#
_entry.id   AF-A0AAD4F790-F1
#
_cell.length_a   1.000
_cell.length_b   1.000
_cell.length_c   1.000
_cell.angle_alpha   90.00
_cell.angle_beta   90.00
_cell.angle_gamma   90.00
#
_symmetry.space_group_name_H-M   'P 1'
#
loop_
_entity.id
_entity.type
_entity.pdbx_description
1 polymer ?
#
loop_
_entity_poly.entity_id
_entity_poly.type
_entity_poly.pdbx_seq_one_letter_code
_entity_poly.pdbx_strand_id
1 'polypeptide(L)'
;MVQPGNVRQSRKYNAQVSIAGANDFHDSFAYESIPRNGRGRIYSPWDAPGSNTLGSDVDDGITIELGAGINMAWSQFEYSANADVKILPRDGTSFPGPSGVKVRPTSIGYDVRSSGDGGIIIRVPRDPNGRRFSVEFDNDLFTYRSNGTNYVTSGGDVVGVEPRNALLIFASPFLPDDMVPRIDAPDTKVMTPGPINQGDWGSSSVLYFPPGVYWMNSNPQGGAPRIGENHIRLSPNTRWVYLAPGAYVKGAIEYTTKSDFYATGHGVLSGEHYVYQANPATEYQALKSDSTSLRMWGHNALGGGQTWYCQGPTINAPPFNTMDFYGSADITTRISDYKQVGAFFFQTDGPQLYPNSQVHDVFYHVNDDAIKTYYSGASLTRATIWKGHNDPVIQMGWDTRDVSGVTLQDIHIIHTRYIKSETYVPSAIIGASPFYRRGRAVDSSKAVSLTIKNLVCEGVCPALMRITPLQNYRNFLVQDVAFPDELQTNSIGTGKSIVPASSEGLEFGVTIANWTVGGQKVTMDNFQSDRLGQLDIDVSYSGQWTIR
;
A
#
# COMPACT_ATOMS: atom_id res chain seq x y z
N MET A 1 -6.57 18.26 12.38
CA MET A 1 -5.10 18.17 12.20
C MET A 1 -4.43 18.09 13.57
N VAL A 2 -3.23 17.53 13.69
CA VAL A 2 -2.41 17.64 14.94
C VAL A 2 -1.48 18.84 14.85
N GLN A 3 -0.94 19.30 15.99
CA GLN A 3 0.09 20.34 15.99
C GLN A 3 1.36 19.88 15.25
N PRO A 4 2.17 20.78 14.67
CA PRO A 4 3.30 20.40 13.83
C PRO A 4 4.29 19.42 14.50
N GLY A 5 4.65 19.67 15.76
CA GLY A 5 5.53 18.80 16.55
C GLY A 5 4.86 17.60 17.23
N ASN A 6 3.56 17.39 17.04
CA ASN A 6 2.85 16.26 17.64
C ASN A 6 2.70 15.12 16.63
N VAL A 7 2.66 13.88 17.12
CA VAL A 7 2.31 12.69 16.35
C VAL A 7 0.88 12.28 16.71
N ARG A 8 0.06 11.93 15.71
CA ARG A 8 -1.28 11.41 15.98
C ARG A 8 -1.17 10.02 16.61
N GLN A 9 -1.66 9.90 17.83
CA GLN A 9 -1.74 8.65 18.57
C GLN A 9 -3.13 8.05 18.41
N SER A 10 -3.23 6.71 18.41
CA SER A 10 -4.51 6.00 18.38
C SER A 10 -5.44 6.50 19.47
N ARG A 11 -6.66 6.84 19.07
CA ARG A 11 -7.73 7.21 19.99
C ARG A 11 -8.36 6.00 20.68
N LYS A 12 -8.21 4.79 20.12
CA LYS A 12 -8.90 3.58 20.58
C LYS A 12 -7.99 2.52 21.19
N TYR A 13 -6.73 2.43 20.79
CA TYR A 13 -5.86 1.32 21.19
C TYR A 13 -4.59 1.79 21.90
N ASN A 14 -4.24 1.07 22.96
CA ASN A 14 -2.88 1.00 23.48
C ASN A 14 -2.27 -0.34 23.10
N ALA A 15 -0.98 -0.35 22.76
CA ALA A 15 -0.23 -1.56 22.46
C ALA A 15 0.95 -1.69 23.43
N GLN A 16 1.21 -2.90 23.90
CA GLN A 16 2.35 -3.22 24.74
C GLN A 16 2.99 -4.53 24.29
N VAL A 17 4.28 -4.70 24.55
CA VAL A 17 5.05 -5.87 24.13
C VAL A 17 5.83 -6.44 25.32
N SER A 18 5.84 -7.76 25.44
CA SER A 18 6.64 -8.49 26.43
C SER A 18 7.37 -9.65 25.75
N ILE A 19 8.48 -10.11 26.32
CA ILE A 19 9.01 -11.44 25.99
C ILE A 19 7.90 -12.46 26.29
N ALA A 20 7.68 -13.41 25.38
CA ALA A 20 6.59 -14.37 25.49
C ALA A 20 6.53 -15.05 26.87
N GLY A 21 5.41 -14.91 27.57
CA GLY A 21 5.18 -15.52 28.89
C GLY A 21 5.82 -14.80 30.08
N ALA A 22 6.63 -13.76 29.89
CA ALA A 22 7.27 -13.03 31.00
C ALA A 22 6.27 -12.14 31.78
N ASN A 23 5.20 -11.71 31.11
CA ASN A 23 4.20 -10.78 31.67
C ASN A 23 4.81 -9.44 32.14
N ASP A 24 5.93 -9.06 31.54
CA ASP A 24 6.63 -7.78 31.74
C ASP A 24 6.42 -6.92 30.48
N PHE A 25 5.33 -6.17 30.47
CA PHE A 25 4.86 -5.44 29.28
C PHE A 25 5.41 -4.02 29.24
N HIS A 26 5.99 -3.65 28.10
CA HIS A 26 6.47 -2.31 27.80
C HIS A 26 5.59 -1.65 26.74
N ASP A 27 5.33 -0.35 26.89
CA ASP A 27 4.50 0.39 25.94
C ASP A 27 5.15 0.45 24.56
N SER A 28 4.34 0.24 23.53
CA SER A 28 4.70 0.50 22.13
C SER A 28 3.73 1.52 21.55
N PHE A 29 4.27 2.57 20.92
CA PHE A 29 3.45 3.67 20.43
C PHE A 29 2.49 3.17 19.36
N ALA A 30 1.19 3.45 19.53
CA ALA A 30 0.17 3.23 18.52
C ALA A 30 -0.10 4.53 17.77
N TYR A 31 0.43 4.64 16.55
CA TYR A 31 0.16 5.73 15.62
C TYR A 31 -1.28 5.66 15.10
N GLU A 32 -1.78 6.75 14.51
CA GLU A 32 -3.07 6.77 13.83
C GLU A 32 -3.03 7.65 12.57
N SER A 33 -3.70 7.19 11.52
CA SER A 33 -3.97 7.95 10.30
C SER A 33 -5.47 7.98 10.01
N ILE A 34 -5.94 9.14 9.55
CA ILE A 34 -7.36 9.37 9.25
C ILE A 34 -7.51 9.87 7.81
N PRO A 35 -8.63 9.58 7.14
CA PRO A 35 -8.92 10.12 5.81
C PRO A 35 -8.76 11.65 5.79
N ARG A 36 -8.13 12.18 4.73
CA ARG A 36 -7.78 13.61 4.56
C ARG A 36 -6.96 14.23 5.69
N ASN A 37 -6.36 13.41 6.56
CA ASN A 37 -5.40 13.81 7.60
C ASN A 37 -5.97 14.82 8.64
N GLY A 38 -7.30 14.97 8.67
CA GLY A 38 -7.98 16.00 9.45
C GLY A 38 -7.76 17.42 8.91
N ARG A 39 -7.44 17.55 7.62
CA ARG A 39 -7.39 18.80 6.84
C ARG A 39 -8.68 19.03 6.06
N GLY A 40 -9.40 17.97 5.69
CA GLY A 40 -10.62 18.06 4.90
C GLY A 40 -10.33 18.31 3.42
N ARG A 41 -11.33 18.77 2.67
CA ARG A 41 -11.26 19.02 1.23
C ARG A 41 -10.64 20.38 0.95
N ILE A 42 -9.31 20.47 0.97
CA ILE A 42 -8.59 21.74 0.77
C ILE A 42 -7.76 21.72 -0.51
N TYR A 43 -7.68 22.88 -1.17
CA TYR A 43 -6.92 23.05 -2.41
C TYR A 43 -5.45 23.39 -2.16
N SER A 44 -5.16 24.23 -1.17
CA SER A 44 -3.79 24.64 -0.83
C SER A 44 -3.40 24.18 0.58
N PRO A 45 -2.12 23.90 0.84
CA PRO A 45 -1.66 23.49 2.18
C PRO A 45 -1.70 24.60 3.23
N TRP A 46 -2.00 25.86 2.88
CA TRP A 46 -2.26 26.94 3.83
C TRP A 46 -3.75 27.21 4.08
N ASP A 47 -4.64 26.48 3.42
CA ASP A 47 -6.08 26.62 3.67
C ASP A 47 -6.45 26.11 5.06
N ALA A 48 -7.41 26.79 5.69
CA ALA A 48 -7.92 26.39 6.99
C ALA A 48 -8.51 24.97 6.92
N PRO A 49 -8.22 24.08 7.90
CA PRO A 49 -8.80 22.74 7.92
C PRO A 49 -10.34 22.77 7.86
N GLY A 50 -10.93 21.98 6.95
CA GLY A 50 -12.38 21.89 6.77
C GLY A 50 -13.02 23.03 5.98
N SER A 51 -12.23 23.92 5.37
CA SER A 51 -12.73 25.08 4.60
C SER A 51 -13.41 24.73 3.27
N ASN A 52 -13.28 23.48 2.79
CA ASN A 52 -13.88 22.98 1.55
C ASN A 52 -13.49 23.80 0.30
N THR A 53 -12.21 24.21 0.20
CA THR A 53 -11.67 24.97 -0.93
C THR A 53 -11.32 24.10 -2.14
N LEU A 54 -11.22 22.78 -1.99
CA LEU A 54 -11.08 21.87 -3.14
C LEU A 54 -12.36 21.84 -3.96
N GLY A 55 -12.25 21.92 -5.28
CA GLY A 55 -13.40 21.90 -6.21
C GLY A 55 -14.39 20.78 -5.89
N SER A 56 -15.69 21.09 -5.92
CA SER A 56 -16.75 20.13 -5.57
C SER A 56 -16.85 18.95 -6.55
N ASP A 57 -16.32 19.13 -7.75
CA ASP A 57 -16.21 18.14 -8.83
C ASP A 57 -15.02 17.18 -8.67
N VAL A 58 -14.08 17.50 -7.77
CA VAL A 58 -12.90 16.66 -7.53
C VAL A 58 -13.25 15.51 -6.59
N ASP A 59 -13.26 14.27 -7.10
CA ASP A 59 -13.23 13.08 -6.26
C ASP A 59 -11.79 12.79 -5.84
N ASP A 60 -11.53 12.83 -4.53
CA ASP A 60 -10.22 12.52 -3.94
C ASP A 60 -10.15 11.06 -3.44
N GLY A 61 -11.18 10.25 -3.71
CA GLY A 61 -11.30 8.86 -3.29
C GLY A 61 -11.86 8.68 -1.88
N ILE A 62 -12.31 9.75 -1.22
CA ILE A 62 -12.85 9.71 0.14
C ILE A 62 -14.27 10.26 0.15
N THR A 63 -15.21 9.45 0.63
CA THR A 63 -16.65 9.74 0.67
C THR A 63 -17.19 9.57 2.10
N ILE A 64 -17.78 8.40 2.41
CA ILE A 64 -18.46 8.11 3.67
C ILE A 64 -17.50 7.89 4.86
N GLU A 65 -16.22 7.62 4.57
CA GLU A 65 -15.21 7.16 5.56
C GLU A 65 -15.08 8.14 6.73
N LEU A 66 -15.12 9.45 6.47
CA LEU A 66 -15.08 10.48 7.51
C LEU A 66 -16.29 10.40 8.44
N GLY A 67 -17.50 10.28 7.88
CA GLY A 67 -18.75 10.19 8.65
C GLY A 67 -18.88 8.87 9.40
N ALA A 68 -18.34 7.78 8.83
CA ALA A 68 -18.27 6.47 9.48
C ALA A 68 -17.18 6.39 10.57
N GLY A 69 -16.27 7.38 10.63
CA GLY A 69 -15.17 7.40 11.58
C GLY A 69 -14.05 6.42 11.25
N ILE A 70 -13.86 6.08 9.98
CA ILE A 70 -12.81 5.17 9.52
C ILE A 70 -11.43 5.76 9.81
N ASN A 71 -10.53 4.93 10.32
CA ASN A 71 -9.13 5.27 10.58
C ASN A 71 -8.26 4.02 10.59
N MET A 72 -6.94 4.23 10.50
CA MET A 72 -5.95 3.18 10.52
C MET A 72 -4.88 3.49 11.57
N ALA A 73 -4.90 2.73 12.66
CA ALA A 73 -3.86 2.74 13.68
C ALA A 73 -2.84 1.64 13.42
N TRP A 74 -1.60 1.86 13.83
CA TRP A 74 -0.57 0.84 13.77
C TRP A 74 0.46 1.01 14.88
N SER A 75 1.12 -0.08 15.25
CA SER A 75 2.25 -0.09 16.17
C SER A 75 3.37 -0.95 15.59
N GLN A 76 4.61 -0.47 15.71
CA GLN A 76 5.80 -1.16 15.24
C GLN A 76 6.76 -1.39 16.40
N PHE A 77 7.36 -2.58 16.46
CA PHE A 77 8.43 -2.91 17.38
C PHE A 77 9.44 -3.85 16.71
N GLU A 78 10.66 -3.84 17.24
CA GLU A 78 11.72 -4.75 16.81
C GLU A 78 11.80 -5.95 17.76
N TYR A 79 12.08 -7.13 17.22
CA TYR A 79 12.18 -8.35 18.02
C TYR A 79 13.14 -9.37 17.42
N SER A 80 13.64 -10.25 18.28
CA SER A 80 14.51 -11.37 17.92
C SER A 80 14.18 -12.67 18.66
N ALA A 81 13.12 -12.66 19.47
CA ALA A 81 12.60 -13.78 20.25
C ALA A 81 11.08 -13.76 20.23
N ASN A 82 10.42 -14.85 20.66
CA ASN A 82 8.96 -14.87 20.77
C ASN A 82 8.47 -13.73 21.68
N ALA A 83 7.41 -13.04 21.28
CA ALA A 83 6.83 -11.93 21.99
C ALA A 83 5.35 -12.16 22.29
N ASP A 84 4.85 -11.57 23.38
CA ASP A 84 3.43 -11.38 23.63
C ASP A 84 3.08 -9.91 23.35
N VAL A 85 2.15 -9.67 22.42
CA VAL A 85 1.62 -8.33 22.13
C VAL A 85 0.29 -8.18 22.84
N LYS A 86 0.20 -7.24 23.79
CA LYS A 86 -1.02 -6.92 24.52
C LYS A 86 -1.67 -5.67 23.94
N ILE A 87 -2.96 -5.75 23.71
CA ILE A 87 -3.79 -4.67 23.19
C ILE A 87 -4.84 -4.35 24.25
N LEU A 88 -4.98 -3.07 24.56
CA LEU A 88 -5.97 -2.55 25.51
C LEU A 88 -6.82 -1.46 24.84
N PRO A 89 -8.11 -1.38 25.16
CA PRO A 89 -8.94 -0.27 24.72
C PRO A 89 -8.57 1.00 25.49
N ARG A 90 -8.55 2.14 24.80
CA ARG A 90 -8.21 3.46 25.36
C ARG A 90 -9.45 4.34 25.57
N ASP A 91 -10.54 4.05 24.86
CA ASP A 91 -11.78 4.82 24.83
C ASP A 91 -12.83 4.34 25.86
N GLY A 92 -12.46 3.39 26.73
CA GLY A 92 -13.35 2.80 27.72
C GLY A 92 -14.27 1.70 27.18
N THR A 93 -14.16 1.34 25.90
CA THR A 93 -14.88 0.18 25.34
C THR A 93 -14.28 -1.14 25.83
N SER A 94 -15.00 -2.24 25.64
CA SER A 94 -14.52 -3.61 25.93
C SER A 94 -14.33 -4.40 24.64
N PHE A 95 -13.32 -5.26 24.60
CA PHE A 95 -13.14 -6.22 23.51
C PHE A 95 -14.07 -7.43 23.64
N PRO A 96 -14.45 -8.10 22.53
CA PRO A 96 -15.39 -9.22 22.53
C PRO A 96 -14.80 -10.55 23.06
N GLY A 97 -13.60 -10.53 23.67
CA GLY A 97 -12.84 -11.74 24.03
C GLY A 97 -12.14 -12.38 22.82
N PRO A 98 -11.34 -13.45 23.03
CA PRO A 98 -10.43 -13.98 22.01
C PRO A 98 -11.15 -14.58 20.79
N SER A 99 -12.34 -15.16 20.98
CA SER A 99 -13.13 -15.73 19.88
C SER A 99 -13.71 -14.68 18.93
N GLY A 100 -13.81 -13.42 19.38
CA GLY A 100 -14.24 -12.29 18.55
C GLY A 100 -13.07 -11.48 17.99
N VAL A 101 -11.87 -12.06 17.97
CA VAL A 101 -10.66 -11.47 17.38
C VAL A 101 -10.28 -12.24 16.13
N LYS A 102 -10.16 -11.54 15.01
CA LYS A 102 -9.59 -12.06 13.77
C LYS A 102 -8.24 -11.42 13.53
N VAL A 103 -7.24 -12.23 13.18
CA VAL A 103 -5.91 -11.75 12.78
C VAL A 103 -5.72 -12.05 11.30
N ARG A 104 -5.47 -11.01 10.51
CA ARG A 104 -5.24 -11.12 9.06
C ARG A 104 -3.79 -10.79 8.69
N PRO A 105 -3.14 -11.51 7.77
CA PRO A 105 -3.71 -12.57 6.94
C PRO A 105 -3.96 -13.87 7.73
N THR A 106 -5.11 -14.48 7.48
CA THR A 106 -5.59 -15.70 8.18
C THR A 106 -4.81 -16.97 7.81
N SER A 107 -3.99 -16.91 6.77
CA SER A 107 -3.02 -17.96 6.42
C SER A 107 -1.99 -18.22 7.52
N ILE A 108 -1.83 -17.26 8.45
CA ILE A 108 -0.92 -17.35 9.59
C ILE A 108 -1.75 -17.37 10.88
N GLY A 109 -1.79 -18.53 11.55
CA GLY A 109 -2.45 -18.66 12.84
C GLY A 109 -1.64 -18.03 13.99
N TYR A 110 -2.36 -17.47 14.96
CA TYR A 110 -1.78 -16.89 16.19
C TYR A 110 -2.55 -17.39 17.41
N ASP A 111 -1.84 -17.60 18.53
CA ASP A 111 -2.49 -17.85 19.81
C ASP A 111 -3.01 -16.53 20.38
N VAL A 112 -4.33 -16.43 20.56
CA VAL A 112 -5.00 -15.24 21.09
C VAL A 112 -5.64 -15.60 22.43
N ARG A 113 -5.39 -14.77 23.46
CA ARG A 113 -5.92 -14.96 24.81
C ARG A 113 -6.34 -13.64 25.45
N SER A 114 -7.18 -13.72 26.47
CA SER A 114 -7.51 -12.55 27.30
C SER A 114 -6.50 -12.36 28.42
N SER A 115 -6.40 -11.11 28.88
CA SER A 115 -5.74 -10.72 30.13
C SER A 115 -6.78 -10.34 31.17
N GLY A 116 -6.40 -10.38 32.46
CA GLY A 116 -7.32 -10.13 33.58
C GLY A 116 -7.89 -8.71 33.64
N ASP A 117 -7.26 -7.76 32.97
CA ASP A 117 -7.69 -6.37 32.83
C ASP A 117 -8.49 -6.12 31.52
N GLY A 118 -8.96 -7.18 30.86
CA GLY A 118 -9.81 -7.07 29.68
C GLY A 118 -9.07 -6.84 28.35
N GLY A 119 -7.73 -6.83 28.37
CA GLY A 119 -6.93 -6.76 27.15
C GLY A 119 -6.87 -8.09 26.39
N ILE A 120 -6.49 -8.01 25.12
CA ILE A 120 -6.20 -9.16 24.26
C ILE A 120 -4.68 -9.31 24.13
N ILE A 121 -4.18 -10.53 24.29
CA ILE A 121 -2.77 -10.87 24.11
C ILE A 121 -2.63 -11.82 22.93
N ILE A 122 -1.73 -11.49 22.01
CA ILE A 122 -1.41 -12.26 20.83
C ILE A 122 0.04 -12.75 20.95
N ARG A 123 0.26 -14.06 20.87
CA ARG A 123 1.60 -14.65 20.81
C ARG A 123 2.17 -14.46 19.41
N VAL A 124 3.28 -13.74 19.29
CA VAL A 124 4.01 -13.55 18.02
C VAL A 124 5.31 -14.38 18.09
N PRO A 125 5.40 -15.51 17.37
CA PRO A 125 6.64 -16.28 17.29
C PRO A 125 7.75 -15.50 16.60
N ARG A 126 9.01 -15.74 17.01
CA ARG A 126 10.19 -15.23 16.30
C ARG A 126 10.15 -15.68 14.85
N ASP A 127 10.28 -14.71 13.95
CA ASP A 127 10.34 -14.91 12.51
C ASP A 127 11.41 -13.97 11.92
N PRO A 128 12.43 -14.48 11.21
CA PRO A 128 13.45 -13.63 10.59
C PRO A 128 12.88 -12.71 9.50
N ASN A 129 11.69 -13.02 8.96
CA ASN A 129 11.01 -12.16 7.99
C ASN A 129 10.10 -11.12 8.67
N GLY A 130 9.96 -11.19 10.00
CA GLY A 130 8.99 -10.40 10.76
C GLY A 130 7.54 -10.82 10.52
N ARG A 131 6.61 -10.07 11.12
CA ARG A 131 5.16 -10.23 10.92
C ARG A 131 4.51 -8.86 10.72
N ARG A 132 3.62 -8.74 9.73
CA ARG A 132 2.74 -7.58 9.53
C ARG A 132 1.31 -8.07 9.42
N PHE A 133 0.48 -7.75 10.41
CA PHE A 133 -0.87 -8.27 10.48
C PHE A 133 -1.86 -7.22 11.00
N SER A 134 -3.13 -7.36 10.61
CA SER A 134 -4.24 -6.62 11.18
C SER A 134 -4.88 -7.42 12.31
N VAL A 135 -5.25 -6.73 13.39
CA VAL A 135 -6.06 -7.26 14.49
C VAL A 135 -7.44 -6.63 14.41
N GLU A 136 -8.46 -7.47 14.28
CA GLU A 136 -9.84 -7.06 14.02
C GLU A 136 -10.75 -7.58 15.11
N PHE A 137 -11.61 -6.71 15.64
CA PHE A 137 -12.56 -7.05 16.68
C PHE A 137 -13.97 -7.04 16.09
N ASP A 138 -14.76 -8.10 16.31
CA ASP A 138 -16.09 -8.25 15.72
C ASP A 138 -17.03 -7.07 16.05
N ASN A 139 -16.88 -6.49 17.24
CA ASN A 139 -17.68 -5.34 17.69
C ASN A 139 -17.19 -3.97 17.16
N ASP A 140 -16.14 -3.95 16.33
CA ASP A 140 -15.61 -2.74 15.67
C ASP A 140 -15.76 -2.78 14.15
N LEU A 141 -16.31 -3.85 13.58
CA LEU A 141 -16.44 -3.98 12.13
C LEU A 141 -17.43 -2.95 11.54
N PHE A 142 -17.07 -2.42 10.38
CA PHE A 142 -17.90 -1.58 9.54
C PHE A 142 -18.20 -2.30 8.22
N THR A 143 -19.48 -2.37 7.87
CA THR A 143 -19.94 -2.95 6.61
C THR A 143 -20.09 -1.87 5.56
N TYR A 144 -19.22 -1.88 4.56
CA TYR A 144 -19.38 -1.04 3.37
C TYR A 144 -20.49 -1.61 2.49
N ARG A 145 -21.46 -0.75 2.16
CA ARG A 145 -22.55 -1.05 1.24
C ARG A 145 -22.50 -0.10 0.06
N SER A 146 -22.72 -0.60 -1.14
CA SER A 146 -22.73 0.19 -2.38
C SER A 146 -24.01 -0.05 -3.17
N ASN A 147 -24.44 0.97 -3.91
CA ASN A 147 -25.48 0.84 -4.94
C ASN A 147 -24.90 0.73 -6.36
N GLY A 148 -23.60 0.46 -6.47
CA GLY A 148 -22.86 0.39 -7.73
C GLY A 148 -22.38 1.75 -8.25
N THR A 149 -22.68 2.85 -7.56
CA THR A 149 -22.19 4.20 -7.90
C THR A 149 -21.54 4.91 -6.72
N ASN A 150 -22.13 4.79 -5.52
CA ASN A 150 -21.67 5.39 -4.28
C ASN A 150 -21.82 4.39 -3.13
N TYR A 151 -21.06 4.59 -2.04
CA TYR A 151 -21.42 3.96 -0.78
C TYR A 151 -22.76 4.50 -0.26
N VAL A 152 -23.52 3.65 0.42
CA VAL A 152 -24.82 3.98 1.03
C VAL A 152 -24.85 3.52 2.49
N THR A 153 -25.57 4.25 3.34
CA THR A 153 -25.70 3.93 4.78
C THR A 153 -26.69 2.79 5.05
N SER A 154 -27.59 2.51 4.13
CA SER A 154 -28.58 1.43 4.20
C SER A 154 -29.00 0.99 2.80
N GLY A 155 -29.57 -0.21 2.68
CA GLY A 155 -29.81 -0.83 1.37
C GLY A 155 -28.50 -1.16 0.64
N GLY A 156 -28.59 -1.34 -0.69
CA GLY A 156 -27.43 -1.70 -1.51
C GLY A 156 -26.80 -3.05 -1.14
N ASP A 157 -25.72 -3.36 -1.85
CA ASP A 157 -24.99 -4.62 -1.75
C ASP A 157 -23.75 -4.46 -0.87
N VAL A 158 -23.40 -5.49 -0.10
CA VAL A 158 -22.18 -5.52 0.71
C VAL A 158 -20.97 -5.66 -0.22
N VAL A 159 -20.01 -4.76 -0.07
CA VAL A 159 -18.79 -4.72 -0.88
C VAL A 159 -17.50 -4.84 -0.06
N GLY A 160 -17.60 -4.79 1.27
CA GLY A 160 -16.48 -4.99 2.18
C GLY A 160 -16.93 -4.98 3.64
N VAL A 161 -16.22 -5.73 4.50
CA VAL A 161 -16.38 -5.70 5.95
C VAL A 161 -15.00 -5.64 6.58
N GLU A 162 -14.68 -4.52 7.20
CA GLU A 162 -13.36 -4.24 7.75
C GLU A 162 -13.49 -3.42 9.05
N PRO A 163 -12.46 -3.35 9.90
CA PRO A 163 -12.50 -2.53 11.12
C PRO A 163 -12.81 -1.07 10.84
N ARG A 164 -13.69 -0.48 11.65
CA ARG A 164 -13.88 0.98 11.69
C ARG A 164 -12.63 1.69 12.22
N ASN A 165 -12.02 1.10 13.24
CA ASN A 165 -10.77 1.53 13.83
C ASN A 165 -9.76 0.39 13.60
N ALA A 166 -9.09 0.39 12.45
CA ALA A 166 -8.11 -0.65 12.17
C ALA A 166 -6.91 -0.55 13.13
N LEU A 167 -6.38 -1.70 13.52
CA LEU A 167 -5.13 -1.82 14.26
C LEU A 167 -4.19 -2.78 13.52
N LEU A 168 -3.04 -2.26 13.10
CA LEU A 168 -1.97 -3.04 12.47
C LEU A 168 -0.82 -3.23 13.46
N ILE A 169 -0.20 -4.41 13.44
CA ILE A 169 1.00 -4.71 14.21
C ILE A 169 2.12 -5.06 13.24
N PHE A 170 3.24 -4.35 13.35
CA PHE A 170 4.47 -4.58 12.61
C PHE A 170 5.56 -5.08 13.57
N ALA A 171 5.69 -6.40 13.68
CA ALA A 171 6.76 -7.06 14.42
C ALA A 171 7.96 -7.25 13.48
N SER A 172 8.82 -6.23 13.39
CA SER A 172 9.96 -6.19 12.46
C SER A 172 11.16 -6.94 13.03
N PRO A 173 11.91 -7.72 12.24
CA PRO A 173 13.24 -8.14 12.65
C PRO A 173 14.14 -6.90 12.80
N PHE A 174 15.20 -6.98 13.60
CA PHE A 174 16.25 -5.97 13.55
C PHE A 174 16.86 -5.90 12.15
N LEU A 175 17.30 -4.71 11.74
CA LEU A 175 17.95 -4.53 10.45
C LEU A 175 19.29 -5.27 10.38
N PRO A 176 19.68 -5.79 9.20
CA PRO A 176 21.04 -6.19 8.92
C PRO A 176 22.04 -5.05 9.13
N ASP A 177 23.26 -5.37 9.55
CA ASP A 177 24.31 -4.38 9.84
C ASP A 177 24.63 -3.48 8.63
N ASP A 178 24.57 -4.02 7.41
CA ASP A 178 24.82 -3.29 6.16
C ASP A 178 23.65 -2.39 5.72
N MET A 179 22.52 -2.44 6.44
CA MET A 179 21.38 -1.55 6.26
C MET A 179 21.29 -0.48 7.36
N VAL A 180 22.32 -0.38 8.21
CA VAL A 180 22.48 0.67 9.22
C VAL A 180 23.79 1.43 8.93
N PRO A 181 23.73 2.69 8.48
CA PRO A 181 24.95 3.45 8.20
C PRO A 181 25.67 3.85 9.49
N ARG A 182 26.96 4.22 9.39
CA ARG A 182 27.70 4.81 10.51
C ARG A 182 27.18 6.20 10.84
N ILE A 183 26.28 6.28 11.83
CA ILE A 183 25.57 7.50 12.21
C ILE A 183 26.44 8.55 12.92
N ASP A 184 27.57 8.15 13.48
CA ASP A 184 28.55 8.97 14.20
C ASP A 184 29.72 9.45 13.30
N ALA A 185 29.70 9.07 12.02
CA ALA A 185 30.74 9.46 11.08
C ALA A 185 30.67 10.98 10.76
N PRO A 186 31.82 11.64 10.49
CA PRO A 186 31.84 13.06 10.12
C PRO A 186 31.03 13.40 8.86
N ASP A 187 30.76 12.41 8.01
CA ASP A 187 29.98 12.52 6.77
C ASP A 187 28.51 12.10 6.96
N THR A 188 28.00 12.26 8.18
CA THR A 188 26.58 12.07 8.52
C THR A 188 25.99 13.39 9.00
N LYS A 189 24.94 13.86 8.29
CA LYS A 189 24.10 14.95 8.77
C LYS A 189 23.08 14.40 9.76
N VAL A 190 23.32 14.64 11.04
CA VAL A 190 22.36 14.34 12.12
C VAL A 190 21.33 15.47 12.20
N MET A 191 20.05 15.11 12.06
CA MET A 191 18.94 16.06 12.14
C MET A 191 18.48 16.27 13.59
N THR A 192 18.19 17.52 13.95
CA THR A 192 17.60 17.87 15.26
C THR A 192 16.07 17.76 15.19
N PRO A 193 15.39 17.04 16.10
CA PRO A 193 13.92 17.03 16.17
C PRO A 193 13.35 18.44 16.23
N GLY A 194 12.32 18.71 15.44
CA GLY A 194 11.76 20.05 15.30
C GLY A 194 11.41 20.44 13.85
N PRO A 195 11.23 21.74 13.59
CA PRO A 195 10.97 22.24 12.25
C PRO A 195 12.18 22.01 11.33
N ILE A 196 11.93 21.49 10.14
CA ILE A 196 12.90 21.38 9.04
C ILE A 196 12.72 22.61 8.14
N ASN A 197 13.71 23.48 8.11
CA ASN A 197 13.77 24.60 7.18
C ASN A 197 14.64 24.25 5.97
N GLN A 198 14.48 25.03 4.89
CA GLN A 198 15.20 24.84 3.64
C GLN A 198 16.71 24.78 3.88
N GLY A 199 17.34 23.67 3.48
CA GLY A 199 18.78 23.46 3.57
C GLY A 199 19.26 22.80 4.87
N ASP A 200 18.39 22.61 5.87
CA ASP A 200 18.78 21.99 7.15
C ASP A 200 19.31 20.55 6.98
N TRP A 201 18.94 19.86 5.90
CA TRP A 201 19.42 18.51 5.57
C TRP A 201 20.85 18.45 5.01
N GLY A 202 21.47 19.60 4.72
CA GLY A 202 22.87 19.68 4.30
C GLY A 202 23.22 18.90 3.03
N SER A 203 24.47 18.44 2.95
CA SER A 203 25.06 17.78 1.77
C SER A 203 25.99 16.59 2.11
N SER A 204 25.87 16.06 3.33
CA SER A 204 26.60 14.86 3.76
C SER A 204 26.13 13.60 3.04
N SER A 205 26.96 12.55 2.99
CA SER A 205 26.58 11.28 2.34
C SER A 205 25.35 10.63 2.96
N VAL A 206 25.20 10.76 4.28
CA VAL A 206 24.10 10.21 5.06
C VAL A 206 23.28 11.34 5.68
N LEU A 207 21.96 11.27 5.54
CA LEU A 207 20.99 12.07 6.27
C LEU A 207 20.34 11.19 7.34
N TYR A 208 20.63 11.47 8.61
CA TYR A 208 20.17 10.68 9.74
C TYR A 208 19.10 11.44 10.54
N PHE A 209 17.93 10.81 10.68
CA PHE A 209 16.88 11.23 11.60
C PHE A 209 16.91 10.35 12.86
N PRO A 210 17.49 10.81 13.99
CA PRO A 210 17.34 10.14 15.27
C PRO A 210 15.87 10.11 15.75
N PRO A 211 15.56 9.39 16.85
CA PRO A 211 14.21 9.38 17.41
C PRO A 211 13.72 10.80 17.73
N GLY A 212 12.48 11.12 17.32
CA GLY A 212 11.92 12.46 17.44
C GLY A 212 10.94 12.79 16.33
N VAL A 213 10.34 13.98 16.42
CA VAL A 213 9.34 14.47 15.45
C VAL A 213 9.95 15.58 14.61
N TYR A 214 9.77 15.50 13.31
CA TYR A 214 10.30 16.45 12.34
C TYR A 214 9.20 16.88 11.37
N TRP A 215 9.19 18.13 10.92
CA TRP A 215 8.20 18.58 9.93
C TRP A 215 8.75 19.67 9.01
N MET A 216 8.40 19.61 7.73
CA MET A 216 8.68 20.71 6.79
C MET A 216 8.03 22.00 7.28
N ASN A 217 8.83 23.05 7.46
CA ASN A 217 8.42 24.31 8.07
C ASN A 217 8.74 25.54 7.21
N SER A 218 9.33 25.38 6.04
CA SER A 218 9.55 26.47 5.10
C SER A 218 9.18 26.07 3.68
N ASN A 219 8.83 27.04 2.85
CA ASN A 219 8.71 26.86 1.40
C ASN A 219 10.12 26.73 0.75
N PRO A 220 10.24 26.46 -0.56
CA PRO A 220 11.53 26.28 -1.23
C PRO A 220 12.40 27.55 -1.24
N GLN A 221 11.80 28.73 -1.08
CA GLN A 221 12.49 30.03 -0.99
C GLN A 221 12.95 30.37 0.44
N GLY A 222 12.67 29.50 1.43
CA GLY A 222 13.06 29.69 2.83
C GLY A 222 12.08 30.52 3.66
N GLY A 223 10.92 30.89 3.11
CA GLY A 223 9.86 31.53 3.89
C GLY A 223 9.27 30.55 4.91
N ALA A 224 9.21 30.94 6.19
CA ALA A 224 8.73 30.12 7.29
C ALA A 224 7.87 30.96 8.27
N PRO A 225 6.87 30.36 8.96
CA PRO A 225 6.44 28.96 8.88
C PRO A 225 5.56 28.68 7.65
N ARG A 226 5.82 27.58 6.94
CA ARG A 226 5.06 27.12 5.76
C ARG A 226 4.99 25.58 5.75
N ILE A 227 3.83 25.04 6.11
CA ILE A 227 3.63 23.59 6.32
C ILE A 227 3.08 22.96 5.05
N GLY A 228 3.69 21.87 4.59
CA GLY A 228 3.24 21.15 3.37
C GLY A 228 3.56 21.89 2.07
N GLU A 229 4.37 22.96 2.13
CA GLU A 229 4.78 23.78 0.98
C GLU A 229 6.22 23.46 0.52
N ASN A 230 6.81 22.35 0.98
CA ASN A 230 8.14 21.92 0.56
C ASN A 230 8.37 20.43 0.79
N HIS A 231 9.41 19.87 0.20
CA HIS A 231 9.94 18.53 0.50
C HIS A 231 11.48 18.56 0.47
N ILE A 232 12.12 17.47 0.89
CA ILE A 232 13.58 17.40 0.99
C ILE A 232 14.15 17.04 -0.38
N ARG A 233 14.76 18.01 -1.05
CA ARG A 233 15.58 17.78 -2.25
C ARG A 233 17.03 17.58 -1.83
N LEU A 234 17.47 16.34 -1.87
CA LEU A 234 18.78 15.95 -1.39
C LEU A 234 19.90 16.49 -2.28
N SER A 235 21.06 16.75 -1.68
CA SER A 235 22.29 17.00 -2.43
C SER A 235 22.71 15.74 -3.21
N PRO A 236 23.39 15.86 -4.37
CA PRO A 236 23.91 14.69 -5.08
C PRO A 236 24.89 13.83 -4.28
N ASN A 237 25.49 14.41 -3.23
CA ASN A 237 26.34 13.67 -2.28
C ASN A 237 25.53 12.75 -1.37
N THR A 238 24.32 13.15 -1.01
CA THR A 238 23.47 12.43 -0.06
C THR A 238 22.81 11.25 -0.76
N ARG A 239 23.28 10.05 -0.41
CA ARG A 239 22.80 8.79 -0.99
C ARG A 239 22.03 7.93 0.00
N TRP A 240 22.09 8.23 1.30
CA TRP A 240 21.48 7.39 2.33
C TRP A 240 20.61 8.22 3.27
N VAL A 241 19.32 7.91 3.33
CA VAL A 241 18.41 8.42 4.36
C VAL A 241 18.17 7.31 5.39
N TYR A 242 18.52 7.57 6.64
CA TYR A 242 18.30 6.64 7.76
C TYR A 242 17.28 7.20 8.75
N LEU A 243 16.18 6.48 8.95
CA LEU A 243 15.08 6.83 9.84
C LEU A 243 15.13 5.92 11.08
N ALA A 244 15.63 6.39 12.22
CA ALA A 244 15.71 5.57 13.43
C ALA A 244 14.32 5.03 13.85
N PRO A 245 14.27 3.87 14.55
CA PRO A 245 13.07 3.49 15.29
C PRO A 245 12.61 4.65 16.20
N GLY A 246 11.36 5.08 16.05
CA GLY A 246 10.82 6.24 16.79
C GLY A 246 11.04 7.61 16.13
N ALA A 247 11.70 7.70 14.97
CA ALA A 247 11.69 8.90 14.14
C ALA A 247 10.35 9.03 13.40
N TYR A 248 9.76 10.24 13.40
CA TYR A 248 8.54 10.56 12.66
C TYR A 248 8.73 11.86 11.87
N VAL A 249 8.93 11.72 10.56
CA VAL A 249 9.26 12.83 9.66
C VAL A 249 8.05 13.19 8.80
N LYS A 250 7.48 14.38 8.98
CA LYS A 250 6.38 14.90 8.15
C LYS A 250 6.96 15.64 6.95
N GLY A 251 7.12 14.92 5.84
CA GLY A 251 7.74 15.39 4.62
C GLY A 251 7.80 14.30 3.55
N ALA A 252 8.61 14.54 2.52
CA ALA A 252 8.92 13.61 1.44
C ALA A 252 10.38 13.77 0.99
N ILE A 253 10.94 12.77 0.31
CA ILE A 253 12.35 12.70 -0.09
C ILE A 253 12.48 12.66 -1.62
N GLU A 254 13.29 13.55 -2.18
CA GLU A 254 13.76 13.50 -3.57
C GLU A 254 15.29 13.31 -3.60
N TYR A 255 15.75 12.18 -4.16
CA TYR A 255 17.17 11.89 -4.39
C TYR A 255 17.67 12.55 -5.68
N THR A 256 18.95 12.88 -5.69
CA THR A 256 19.64 13.46 -6.87
C THR A 256 21.00 12.83 -7.15
N THR A 257 21.41 11.85 -6.34
CA THR A 257 22.70 11.17 -6.48
C THR A 257 22.77 10.30 -7.73
N LYS A 258 23.98 10.02 -8.21
CA LYS A 258 24.22 9.11 -9.34
C LYS A 258 24.72 7.73 -8.89
N SER A 259 24.86 7.52 -7.59
CA SER A 259 25.24 6.24 -6.99
C SER A 259 24.00 5.45 -6.56
N ASP A 260 24.20 4.19 -6.17
CA ASP A 260 23.21 3.46 -5.38
C ASP A 260 22.79 4.30 -4.16
N PHE A 261 21.50 4.22 -3.84
CA PHE A 261 20.88 5.05 -2.82
C PHE A 261 19.94 4.25 -1.92
N TYR A 262 19.69 4.78 -0.73
CA TYR A 262 19.18 3.99 0.40
C TYR A 262 18.12 4.76 1.19
N ALA A 263 17.06 4.06 1.56
CA ALA A 263 16.03 4.47 2.51
C ALA A 263 15.85 3.33 3.53
N THR A 264 16.47 3.45 4.70
CA THR A 264 16.49 2.35 5.68
C THR A 264 16.13 2.84 7.08
N GLY A 265 15.82 1.92 7.98
CA GLY A 265 15.45 2.24 9.36
C GLY A 265 13.95 2.08 9.63
N HIS A 266 13.59 1.83 10.88
CA HIS A 266 12.21 1.59 11.31
C HIS A 266 11.47 2.87 11.75
N GLY A 267 11.81 4.02 11.17
CA GLY A 267 11.08 5.26 11.34
C GLY A 267 9.94 5.46 10.32
N VAL A 268 9.21 6.56 10.47
CA VAL A 268 8.05 6.91 9.65
C VAL A 268 8.31 8.15 8.80
N LEU A 269 7.97 8.09 7.52
CA LEU A 269 7.89 9.23 6.60
C LEU A 269 6.41 9.53 6.28
N SER A 270 5.89 10.66 6.72
CA SER A 270 4.46 11.01 6.68
C SER A 270 4.18 12.16 5.72
N GLY A 271 3.26 11.95 4.78
CA GLY A 271 2.75 12.96 3.87
C GLY A 271 1.55 13.76 4.41
N GLU A 272 1.19 13.61 5.69
CA GLU A 272 -0.06 14.13 6.28
C GLU A 272 -0.27 15.66 6.19
N HIS A 273 0.79 16.40 5.88
CA HIS A 273 0.75 17.85 5.69
C HIS A 273 0.47 18.26 4.24
N TYR A 274 0.62 17.36 3.27
CA TYR A 274 0.36 17.64 1.86
C TYR A 274 -1.13 17.46 1.54
N VAL A 275 -1.64 18.27 0.61
CA VAL A 275 -2.98 18.12 0.06
C VAL A 275 -3.02 17.00 -0.99
N TYR A 276 -4.21 16.52 -1.33
CA TYR A 276 -4.39 15.56 -2.43
C TYR A 276 -3.71 16.07 -3.70
N GLN A 277 -2.90 15.23 -4.36
CA GLN A 277 -2.15 15.56 -5.58
C GLN A 277 -1.15 16.72 -5.44
N ALA A 278 -0.73 17.07 -4.22
CA ALA A 278 0.17 18.20 -3.94
C ALA A 278 1.30 18.32 -4.97
N ASN A 279 1.33 19.45 -5.68
CA ASN A 279 2.20 19.65 -6.83
C ASN A 279 3.34 20.64 -6.54
N PRO A 280 4.57 20.14 -6.30
CA PRO A 280 5.78 20.96 -6.15
C PRO A 280 6.02 22.05 -7.20
N ALA A 281 5.49 21.90 -8.43
CA ALA A 281 5.62 22.92 -9.49
C ALA A 281 4.62 24.07 -9.34
N THR A 282 3.58 23.91 -8.53
CA THR A 282 2.51 24.89 -8.28
C THR A 282 2.30 25.06 -6.77
N GLU A 283 3.39 25.34 -6.05
CA GLU A 283 3.36 25.65 -4.61
C GLU A 283 2.67 24.56 -3.75
N TYR A 284 2.75 23.30 -4.17
CA TYR A 284 2.17 22.14 -3.49
C TYR A 284 0.63 22.17 -3.41
N GLN A 285 -0.03 22.93 -4.27
CA GLN A 285 -1.49 22.92 -4.41
C GLN A 285 -1.99 21.60 -5.02
N ALA A 286 -3.28 21.33 -4.84
CA ALA A 286 -3.99 20.14 -5.32
C ALA A 286 -4.26 20.21 -6.83
N LEU A 287 -3.18 20.20 -7.62
CA LEU A 287 -3.20 20.23 -9.07
C LEU A 287 -2.44 19.03 -9.63
N LYS A 288 -3.16 18.01 -10.09
CA LYS A 288 -2.55 16.82 -10.68
C LYS A 288 -1.52 17.16 -11.75
N SER A 289 -0.34 16.57 -11.63
CA SER A 289 0.64 16.46 -12.70
C SER A 289 1.33 15.12 -12.58
N ASP A 290 1.23 14.28 -13.63
CA ASP A 290 1.89 12.97 -13.65
C ASP A 290 3.41 13.12 -13.43
N SER A 291 4.01 14.22 -13.89
CA SER A 291 5.45 14.48 -13.78
C SER A 291 5.88 15.19 -12.50
N THR A 292 5.03 16.03 -11.89
CA THR A 292 5.47 16.93 -10.81
C THR A 292 4.68 16.82 -9.52
N SER A 293 3.54 16.11 -9.48
CA SER A 293 2.87 15.81 -8.20
C SER A 293 3.79 15.00 -7.30
N LEU A 294 3.78 15.31 -6.01
CA LEU A 294 4.79 14.88 -5.05
C LEU A 294 4.74 13.37 -4.78
N ARG A 295 5.88 12.69 -4.93
CA ARG A 295 6.07 11.32 -4.45
C ARG A 295 6.62 11.34 -3.03
N MET A 296 6.37 10.28 -2.26
CA MET A 296 7.04 10.10 -0.95
C MET A 296 8.54 9.82 -1.15
N TRP A 297 8.86 9.03 -2.18
CA TRP A 297 10.22 8.74 -2.65
C TRP A 297 10.36 9.12 -4.13
N GLY A 298 11.09 10.18 -4.42
CA GLY A 298 11.30 10.69 -5.77
C GLY A 298 12.76 10.64 -6.22
N HIS A 299 12.99 10.58 -7.52
CA HIS A 299 14.30 10.82 -8.13
C HIS A 299 14.08 11.31 -9.56
N ASN A 300 14.51 12.52 -9.92
CA ASN A 300 14.25 13.07 -11.27
C ASN A 300 15.45 13.05 -12.22
N ALA A 301 16.63 12.66 -11.72
CA ALA A 301 17.85 12.68 -12.49
C ALA A 301 18.71 11.43 -12.27
N LEU A 302 18.22 10.23 -12.58
CA LEU A 302 19.03 9.00 -12.53
C LEU A 302 20.27 9.09 -13.45
N GLY A 303 21.34 8.37 -13.11
CA GLY A 303 22.58 8.20 -13.87
C GLY A 303 22.65 6.91 -14.69
N GLY A 304 21.81 5.92 -14.39
CA GLY A 304 21.92 4.56 -14.93
C GLY A 304 22.80 3.66 -14.03
N GLY A 305 22.57 2.35 -14.10
CA GLY A 305 23.26 1.34 -13.30
C GLY A 305 23.04 1.48 -11.80
N GLN A 306 21.92 2.06 -11.36
CA GLN A 306 21.65 2.33 -9.95
C GLN A 306 20.70 1.30 -9.34
N THR A 307 20.88 1.04 -8.05
CA THR A 307 19.95 0.30 -7.20
C THR A 307 19.46 1.18 -6.06
N TRP A 308 18.14 1.16 -5.83
CA TRP A 308 17.56 1.68 -4.59
C TRP A 308 17.38 0.55 -3.58
N TYR A 309 17.95 0.71 -2.39
CA TYR A 309 17.76 -0.18 -1.26
C TYR A 309 16.78 0.45 -0.28
N CYS A 310 15.63 -0.18 -0.09
CA CYS A 310 14.60 0.25 0.84
C CYS A 310 14.33 -0.85 1.87
N GLN A 311 14.74 -0.65 3.12
CA GLN A 311 14.56 -1.67 4.16
C GLN A 311 14.15 -1.11 5.51
N GLY A 312 12.90 -1.39 5.91
CA GLY A 312 12.35 -1.01 7.21
C GLY A 312 11.30 0.13 7.21
N PRO A 313 11.43 1.22 6.40
CA PRO A 313 10.58 2.39 6.56
C PRO A 313 9.08 2.12 6.49
N THR A 314 8.33 2.94 7.21
CA THR A 314 6.88 3.06 7.04
C THR A 314 6.57 4.40 6.38
N ILE A 315 5.86 4.40 5.26
CA ILE A 315 5.22 5.63 4.76
C ILE A 315 3.79 5.76 5.28
N ASN A 316 3.39 6.98 5.62
CA ASN A 316 2.04 7.31 6.06
C ASN A 316 1.45 8.42 5.21
N ALA A 317 0.15 8.31 4.88
CA ALA A 317 -0.62 9.40 4.27
C ALA A 317 0.01 10.01 3.00
N PRO A 318 0.36 9.19 1.99
CA PRO A 318 0.85 9.73 0.72
C PRO A 318 -0.21 10.62 0.04
N PRO A 319 0.18 11.77 -0.55
CA PRO A 319 -0.76 12.66 -1.24
C PRO A 319 -1.04 12.25 -2.69
N PHE A 320 -0.19 11.39 -3.26
CA PHE A 320 -0.17 10.99 -4.67
C PHE A 320 0.59 9.66 -4.80
N ASN A 321 1.09 9.34 -6.00
CA ASN A 321 1.90 8.16 -6.23
C ASN A 321 3.06 8.08 -5.27
N THR A 322 3.36 6.88 -4.75
CA THR A 322 4.25 6.78 -3.58
C THR A 322 5.73 6.82 -3.95
N MET A 323 6.12 6.22 -5.06
CA MET A 323 7.51 6.18 -5.52
C MET A 323 7.60 6.20 -7.04
N ASP A 324 8.42 7.10 -7.57
CA ASP A 324 8.86 7.10 -8.97
C ASP A 324 10.30 7.66 -9.09
N PHE A 325 11.10 6.99 -9.90
CA PHE A 325 12.45 7.35 -10.30
C PHE A 325 12.55 7.51 -11.83
N TYR A 326 13.03 8.67 -12.26
CA TYR A 326 13.11 9.11 -13.64
C TYR A 326 14.54 9.53 -14.02
N GLY A 327 14.80 9.57 -15.34
CA GLY A 327 16.06 10.02 -15.93
C GLY A 327 16.85 8.91 -16.65
N SER A 328 16.68 7.65 -16.24
CA SER A 328 17.25 6.47 -16.90
C SER A 328 16.34 5.27 -16.70
N ALA A 329 16.34 4.35 -17.68
CA ALA A 329 15.63 3.06 -17.58
C ALA A 329 16.45 2.00 -16.81
N ASP A 330 17.74 2.25 -16.60
CA ASP A 330 18.65 1.34 -15.91
C ASP A 330 18.67 1.64 -14.41
N ILE A 331 17.63 1.14 -13.74
CA ILE A 331 17.37 1.27 -12.30
C ILE A 331 16.72 -0.03 -11.82
N THR A 332 17.08 -0.47 -10.62
CA THR A 332 16.43 -1.60 -9.93
C THR A 332 16.18 -1.29 -8.46
N THR A 333 15.38 -2.11 -7.79
CA THR A 333 15.06 -1.93 -6.38
C THR A 333 15.27 -3.21 -5.57
N ARG A 334 15.63 -3.03 -4.30
CA ARG A 334 15.67 -4.06 -3.26
C ARG A 334 14.81 -3.54 -2.12
N ILE A 335 13.57 -4.02 -2.03
CA ILE A 335 12.58 -3.52 -1.06
C ILE A 335 12.23 -4.62 -0.08
N SER A 336 12.44 -4.41 1.20
CA SER A 336 12.03 -5.36 2.22
C SER A 336 11.62 -4.73 3.54
N ASP A 337 10.82 -5.45 4.33
CA ASP A 337 10.25 -4.93 5.58
C ASP A 337 9.66 -3.51 5.46
N TYR A 338 9.02 -3.25 4.34
CA TYR A 338 8.52 -1.92 3.97
C TYR A 338 7.00 -1.86 4.14
N LYS A 339 6.50 -0.74 4.67
CA LYS A 339 5.09 -0.58 5.03
C LYS A 339 4.52 0.72 4.44
N GLN A 340 3.27 0.65 4.02
CA GLN A 340 2.46 1.80 3.61
C GLN A 340 1.12 1.78 4.34
N VAL A 341 0.79 2.87 5.03
CA VAL A 341 -0.42 3.02 5.85
C VAL A 341 -1.13 4.34 5.59
N GLY A 342 -2.43 4.41 5.89
CA GLY A 342 -3.20 5.67 5.81
C GLY A 342 -3.34 6.26 4.39
N ALA A 343 -3.13 5.45 3.35
CA ALA A 343 -3.28 5.81 1.94
C ALA A 343 -4.76 5.83 1.48
N PHE A 344 -5.54 6.75 2.03
CA PHE A 344 -6.98 6.85 1.73
C PHE A 344 -7.29 7.58 0.41
N PHE A 345 -6.42 8.52 -0.01
CA PHE A 345 -6.60 9.25 -1.26
C PHE A 345 -6.48 8.33 -2.47
N PHE A 346 -7.20 8.63 -3.55
CA PHE A 346 -6.90 8.05 -4.87
C PHE A 346 -5.43 8.27 -5.27
N GLN A 347 -4.95 7.48 -6.23
CA GLN A 347 -3.60 7.60 -6.78
C GLN A 347 -2.49 7.28 -5.77
N THR A 348 -2.82 6.62 -4.67
CA THR A 348 -1.85 6.16 -3.66
C THR A 348 -1.43 4.72 -3.92
N ASP A 349 -0.84 4.51 -5.10
CA ASP A 349 -0.33 3.24 -5.57
C ASP A 349 0.88 2.75 -4.76
N GLY A 350 1.23 1.48 -4.92
CA GLY A 350 2.47 0.93 -4.41
C GLY A 350 3.71 1.42 -5.18
N PRO A 351 4.93 1.08 -4.70
CA PRO A 351 6.16 1.44 -5.39
C PRO A 351 6.26 0.80 -6.79
N GLN A 352 6.97 1.46 -7.71
CA GLN A 352 7.31 0.87 -9.02
C GLN A 352 8.13 -0.40 -8.86
N LEU A 353 7.79 -1.44 -9.63
CA LEU A 353 8.51 -2.71 -9.66
C LEU A 353 9.50 -2.73 -10.84
N TYR A 354 10.53 -1.88 -10.79
CA TYR A 354 11.55 -1.69 -11.83
C TYR A 354 12.23 -3.00 -12.28
N PRO A 355 12.94 -3.03 -13.44
CA PRO A 355 13.58 -4.25 -13.95
C PRO A 355 14.41 -4.98 -12.90
N ASN A 356 14.27 -6.31 -12.84
CA ASN A 356 15.00 -7.18 -11.91
C ASN A 356 14.87 -6.81 -10.42
N SER A 357 13.81 -6.09 -10.03
CA SER A 357 13.57 -5.73 -8.63
C SER A 357 13.33 -6.97 -7.78
N GLN A 358 13.73 -6.91 -6.52
CA GLN A 358 13.42 -7.93 -5.53
C GLN A 358 12.67 -7.25 -4.38
N VAL A 359 11.44 -7.69 -4.18
CA VAL A 359 10.56 -7.19 -3.13
C VAL A 359 10.15 -8.35 -2.25
N HIS A 360 10.27 -8.19 -0.94
CA HIS A 360 9.72 -9.18 -0.04
C HIS A 360 9.25 -8.59 1.27
N ASP A 361 8.33 -9.26 1.96
CA ASP A 361 8.02 -8.93 3.36
C ASP A 361 7.43 -7.53 3.51
N VAL A 362 6.33 -7.24 2.78
CA VAL A 362 5.73 -5.91 2.70
C VAL A 362 4.27 -5.87 3.13
N PHE A 363 3.82 -4.70 3.60
CA PHE A 363 2.41 -4.41 3.89
C PHE A 363 1.98 -3.12 3.21
N TYR A 364 0.96 -3.17 2.33
CA TYR A 364 0.47 -2.00 1.60
C TYR A 364 -1.02 -1.75 1.84
N HIS A 365 -1.34 -0.63 2.48
CA HIS A 365 -2.64 0.01 2.31
C HIS A 365 -2.60 0.92 1.08
N VAL A 366 -3.48 0.71 0.10
CA VAL A 366 -3.49 1.44 -1.18
C VAL A 366 -4.90 1.79 -1.62
N ASN A 367 -5.08 2.91 -2.30
CA ASN A 367 -6.33 3.23 -3.01
C ASN A 367 -6.06 3.55 -4.49
N ASP A 368 -5.16 2.75 -5.07
CA ASP A 368 -4.78 2.71 -6.49
C ASP A 368 -3.96 1.41 -6.73
N ASP A 369 -3.31 1.24 -7.88
CA ASP A 369 -2.50 0.07 -8.26
C ASP A 369 -1.58 -0.42 -7.12
N ALA A 370 -1.72 -1.66 -6.63
CA ALA A 370 -0.89 -2.13 -5.50
C ALA A 370 0.50 -2.64 -5.96
N ILE A 371 0.52 -3.42 -7.04
CA ILE A 371 1.71 -4.07 -7.61
C ILE A 371 1.74 -3.80 -9.11
N LYS A 372 2.70 -2.98 -9.57
CA LYS A 372 2.81 -2.55 -10.97
C LYS A 372 3.85 -3.39 -11.71
N THR A 373 3.43 -4.43 -12.45
CA THR A 373 4.32 -5.38 -13.13
C THR A 373 4.74 -4.89 -14.51
N TYR A 374 5.32 -3.69 -14.55
CA TYR A 374 5.64 -2.99 -15.80
C TYR A 374 6.96 -3.42 -16.44
N TYR A 375 7.77 -4.21 -15.74
CA TYR A 375 9.15 -4.51 -16.09
C TYR A 375 9.48 -5.99 -15.87
N SER A 376 10.41 -6.51 -16.67
CA SER A 376 10.86 -7.91 -16.65
C SER A 376 11.74 -8.25 -15.45
N GLY A 377 11.80 -9.54 -15.12
CA GLY A 377 12.73 -10.12 -14.15
C GLY A 377 12.44 -9.79 -12.67
N ALA A 378 11.38 -9.03 -12.39
CA ALA A 378 11.05 -8.65 -11.02
C ALA A 378 10.49 -9.84 -10.22
N SER A 379 10.79 -9.86 -8.92
CA SER A 379 10.23 -10.84 -7.98
C SER A 379 9.61 -10.13 -6.78
N LEU A 380 8.44 -10.59 -6.36
CA LEU A 380 7.75 -10.11 -5.16
C LEU A 380 7.25 -11.31 -4.36
N THR A 381 7.62 -11.39 -3.09
CA THR A 381 7.22 -12.49 -2.18
C THR A 381 6.65 -11.97 -0.87
N ARG A 382 5.64 -12.63 -0.29
CA ARG A 382 5.11 -12.29 1.05
C ARG A 382 4.63 -10.85 1.15
N ALA A 383 3.66 -10.48 0.30
CA ALA A 383 3.04 -9.17 0.31
C ALA A 383 1.62 -9.24 0.88
N THR A 384 1.34 -8.41 1.87
CA THR A 384 -0.01 -8.22 2.42
C THR A 384 -0.59 -6.90 1.93
N ILE A 385 -1.79 -6.94 1.34
CA ILE A 385 -2.43 -5.80 0.70
C ILE A 385 -3.79 -5.53 1.36
N TRP A 386 -4.00 -4.28 1.78
CA TRP A 386 -5.29 -3.72 2.15
C TRP A 386 -5.71 -2.72 1.07
N LYS A 387 -6.68 -3.10 0.24
CA LYS A 387 -7.14 -2.28 -0.87
C LYS A 387 -8.30 -1.38 -0.44
N GLY A 388 -8.26 -0.12 -0.86
CA GLY A 388 -9.39 0.79 -0.88
C GLY A 388 -10.43 0.37 -1.91
N HIS A 389 -10.74 1.24 -2.86
CA HIS A 389 -11.81 1.02 -3.83
C HIS A 389 -11.47 1.41 -5.28
N ASN A 390 -10.23 1.81 -5.58
CA ASN A 390 -9.76 2.09 -6.93
C ASN A 390 -8.65 1.14 -7.40
N ASP A 391 -8.71 0.82 -8.70
CA ASP A 391 -7.71 0.05 -9.46
C ASP A 391 -7.40 -1.37 -8.93
N PRO A 392 -6.71 -2.23 -9.70
CA PRO A 392 -6.49 -3.61 -9.32
C PRO A 392 -5.41 -3.76 -8.25
N VAL A 393 -5.28 -4.98 -7.72
CA VAL A 393 -4.14 -5.34 -6.87
C VAL A 393 -2.87 -5.45 -7.72
N ILE A 394 -2.91 -6.22 -8.81
CA ILE A 394 -1.81 -6.37 -9.76
C ILE A 394 -2.18 -5.66 -11.06
N GLN A 395 -1.39 -4.68 -11.47
CA GLN A 395 -1.61 -3.89 -12.68
C GLN A 395 -0.54 -4.15 -13.73
N MET A 396 -0.97 -4.35 -14.97
CA MET A 396 -0.07 -4.58 -16.13
C MET A 396 -0.47 -3.83 -17.41
N GLY A 397 -1.54 -3.04 -17.38
CA GLY A 397 -2.07 -2.29 -18.52
C GLY A 397 -1.50 -0.88 -18.66
N TRP A 398 -2.39 0.06 -19.01
CA TRP A 398 -2.16 1.47 -19.36
C TRP A 398 -1.44 1.73 -20.69
N ASP A 399 -0.54 0.84 -21.11
CA ASP A 399 0.17 0.89 -22.39
C ASP A 399 0.64 -0.51 -22.82
N THR A 400 1.16 -0.66 -24.05
CA THR A 400 1.68 -1.96 -24.51
C THR A 400 3.03 -2.28 -23.87
N ARG A 401 3.20 -3.53 -23.42
CA ARG A 401 4.39 -3.97 -22.66
C ARG A 401 4.95 -5.28 -23.19
N ASP A 402 6.27 -5.41 -23.10
CA ASP A 402 6.97 -6.67 -23.35
C ASP A 402 7.68 -7.08 -22.06
N VAL A 403 7.07 -8.00 -21.32
CA VAL A 403 7.43 -8.32 -19.93
C VAL A 403 7.53 -9.84 -19.78
N SER A 404 8.63 -10.31 -19.21
CA SER A 404 8.85 -11.72 -18.92
C SER A 404 9.65 -11.93 -17.64
N GLY A 405 9.64 -13.16 -17.13
CA GLY A 405 10.44 -13.55 -15.97
C GLY A 405 10.01 -12.92 -14.65
N VAL A 406 8.77 -12.45 -14.55
CA VAL A 406 8.23 -11.89 -13.30
C VAL A 406 7.61 -13.01 -12.45
N THR A 407 7.94 -13.03 -11.16
CA THR A 407 7.36 -13.99 -10.20
C THR A 407 6.75 -13.25 -9.01
N LEU A 408 5.46 -13.46 -8.78
CA LEU A 408 4.74 -12.97 -7.61
C LEU A 408 4.31 -14.18 -6.76
N GLN A 409 4.63 -14.19 -5.48
CA GLN A 409 4.34 -15.33 -4.61
C GLN A 409 3.88 -14.89 -3.22
N ASP A 410 2.98 -15.67 -2.60
CA ASP A 410 2.51 -15.47 -1.22
C ASP A 410 1.90 -14.07 -1.06
N ILE A 411 0.84 -13.80 -1.83
CA ILE A 411 0.12 -12.53 -1.83
C ILE A 411 -1.18 -12.70 -1.03
N HIS A 412 -1.33 -11.88 0.00
CA HIS A 412 -2.52 -11.87 0.85
C HIS A 412 -3.27 -10.56 0.71
N ILE A 413 -4.46 -10.60 0.12
CA ILE A 413 -5.38 -9.47 0.02
C ILE A 413 -6.36 -9.59 1.17
N ILE A 414 -6.13 -8.80 2.23
CA ILE A 414 -6.88 -8.96 3.48
C ILE A 414 -8.20 -8.18 3.49
N HIS A 415 -8.29 -7.14 2.65
CA HIS A 415 -9.48 -6.31 2.49
C HIS A 415 -9.56 -5.69 1.10
N THR A 416 -10.79 -5.53 0.62
CA THR A 416 -11.18 -4.68 -0.51
C THR A 416 -12.55 -4.08 -0.23
N ARG A 417 -12.90 -2.95 -0.86
CA ARG A 417 -14.22 -2.31 -0.68
C ARG A 417 -14.73 -1.58 -1.92
N TYR A 418 -14.51 -2.13 -3.12
CA TYR A 418 -14.87 -1.49 -4.40
C TYR A 418 -16.32 -0.97 -4.43
N ILE A 419 -16.48 0.33 -4.73
CA ILE A 419 -17.81 0.95 -4.89
C ILE A 419 -18.46 0.46 -6.19
N LYS A 420 -17.67 0.35 -7.25
CA LYS A 420 -18.13 0.14 -8.63
C LYS A 420 -17.48 -1.11 -9.22
N SER A 421 -18.14 -1.66 -10.23
CA SER A 421 -17.57 -2.67 -11.13
C SER A 421 -16.98 -1.96 -12.35
N GLU A 422 -15.65 -1.88 -12.43
CA GLU A 422 -14.95 -1.10 -13.45
C GLU A 422 -13.91 -1.92 -14.23
N THR A 423 -13.68 -1.54 -15.49
CA THR A 423 -12.64 -2.12 -16.38
C THR A 423 -11.62 -1.10 -16.87
N TYR A 424 -11.93 0.21 -16.83
CA TYR A 424 -10.96 1.27 -17.10
C TYR A 424 -9.92 1.37 -15.98
N VAL A 425 -10.40 1.32 -14.73
CA VAL A 425 -9.62 1.11 -13.51
C VAL A 425 -10.06 -0.24 -12.92
N PRO A 426 -9.44 -1.36 -13.34
CA PRO A 426 -9.97 -2.70 -13.09
C PRO A 426 -10.25 -3.00 -11.60
N SER A 427 -11.51 -3.20 -11.24
CA SER A 427 -11.88 -3.67 -9.90
C SER A 427 -11.68 -5.19 -9.78
N ALA A 428 -10.41 -5.63 -9.73
CA ALA A 428 -10.01 -7.04 -9.77
C ALA A 428 -8.68 -7.29 -9.05
N ILE A 429 -8.36 -8.56 -8.80
CA ILE A 429 -7.05 -8.97 -8.29
C ILE A 429 -5.98 -8.76 -9.37
N ILE A 430 -6.18 -9.32 -10.57
CA ILE A 430 -5.26 -9.22 -11.71
C ILE A 430 -5.90 -8.32 -12.78
N GLY A 431 -5.36 -7.11 -12.97
CA GLY A 431 -5.94 -6.11 -13.86
C GLY A 431 -5.00 -5.64 -14.95
N ALA A 432 -5.57 -5.33 -16.12
CA ALA A 432 -4.91 -4.52 -17.14
C ALA A 432 -5.86 -3.43 -17.63
N SER A 433 -5.60 -2.20 -17.21
CA SER A 433 -6.32 -1.03 -17.70
C SER A 433 -6.11 -0.85 -19.21
N PRO A 434 -7.09 -0.29 -19.95
CA PRO A 434 -6.92 0.09 -21.35
C PRO A 434 -5.88 1.21 -21.50
N PHE A 435 -5.62 1.64 -22.74
CA PHE A 435 -4.70 2.75 -22.99
C PHE A 435 -5.06 4.00 -22.19
N TYR A 436 -4.10 4.49 -21.41
CA TYR A 436 -4.22 5.77 -20.70
C TYR A 436 -4.32 6.95 -21.69
N ARG A 437 -3.59 6.86 -22.81
CA ARG A 437 -3.56 7.89 -23.87
C ARG A 437 -4.36 7.47 -25.09
N ARG A 438 -5.07 8.44 -25.68
CA ARG A 438 -5.77 8.26 -26.97
C ARG A 438 -4.79 8.04 -28.13
N GLY A 439 -5.25 7.37 -29.18
CA GLY A 439 -4.48 7.17 -30.42
C GLY A 439 -3.38 6.11 -30.34
N ARG A 440 -3.37 5.29 -29.29
CA ARG A 440 -2.51 4.10 -29.17
C ARG A 440 -3.20 2.90 -29.81
N ALA A 441 -2.40 1.95 -30.29
CA ALA A 441 -2.86 0.70 -30.89
C ALA A 441 -2.27 -0.48 -30.11
N VAL A 442 -3.01 -1.58 -30.09
CA VAL A 442 -2.51 -2.85 -29.53
C VAL A 442 -1.29 -3.33 -30.33
N ASP A 443 -0.42 -4.10 -29.68
CA ASP A 443 0.85 -4.53 -30.27
C ASP A 443 1.01 -6.05 -30.16
N SER A 444 0.76 -6.75 -31.28
CA SER A 444 0.85 -8.21 -31.38
C SER A 444 2.29 -8.74 -31.43
N SER A 445 3.31 -7.87 -31.49
CA SER A 445 4.71 -8.28 -31.40
C SER A 445 5.20 -8.42 -29.94
N LYS A 446 4.49 -7.82 -28.99
CA LYS A 446 4.83 -7.84 -27.57
C LYS A 446 4.07 -8.92 -26.80
N ALA A 447 4.60 -9.34 -25.66
CA ALA A 447 3.91 -10.27 -24.79
C ALA A 447 4.14 -9.98 -23.30
N VAL A 448 3.16 -10.36 -22.47
CA VAL A 448 3.31 -10.41 -21.01
C VAL A 448 3.33 -11.88 -20.56
N SER A 449 4.36 -12.22 -19.79
CA SER A 449 4.56 -13.53 -19.17
C SER A 449 4.91 -13.39 -17.70
N LEU A 450 3.99 -13.81 -16.84
CA LEU A 450 4.11 -13.74 -15.39
C LEU A 450 3.85 -15.11 -14.75
N THR A 451 4.43 -15.34 -13.58
CA THR A 451 4.04 -16.43 -12.68
C THR A 451 3.50 -15.85 -11.37
N ILE A 452 2.27 -16.19 -11.01
CA ILE A 452 1.61 -15.79 -9.77
C ILE A 452 1.27 -17.06 -8.99
N LYS A 453 1.73 -17.15 -7.74
CA LYS A 453 1.57 -18.33 -6.88
C LYS A 453 1.08 -17.95 -5.48
N ASN A 454 0.30 -18.83 -4.85
CA ASN A 454 -0.14 -18.71 -3.47
C ASN A 454 -0.83 -17.36 -3.19
N LEU A 455 -1.96 -17.14 -3.84
CA LEU A 455 -2.75 -15.91 -3.68
C LEU A 455 -3.99 -16.19 -2.83
N VAL A 456 -4.22 -15.37 -1.81
CA VAL A 456 -5.43 -15.44 -0.99
C VAL A 456 -6.12 -14.09 -0.97
N CYS A 457 -7.41 -14.04 -1.28
CA CYS A 457 -8.25 -12.88 -1.07
C CYS A 457 -9.31 -13.18 0.00
N GLU A 458 -9.32 -12.41 1.07
CA GLU A 458 -10.24 -12.60 2.20
C GLU A 458 -11.41 -11.61 2.14
N GLY A 459 -12.58 -12.02 2.62
CA GLY A 459 -13.83 -11.27 2.58
C GLY A 459 -14.63 -11.44 1.28
N VAL A 460 -15.56 -10.51 1.04
CA VAL A 460 -16.37 -10.44 -0.19
C VAL A 460 -15.54 -9.93 -1.37
N CYS A 461 -14.83 -10.84 -2.03
CA CYS A 461 -13.76 -10.47 -2.94
C CYS A 461 -14.22 -10.01 -4.33
N PRO A 462 -13.41 -9.16 -4.99
CA PRO A 462 -13.62 -8.78 -6.38
C PRO A 462 -13.25 -9.93 -7.32
N ALA A 463 -13.44 -9.70 -8.61
CA ALA A 463 -13.02 -10.60 -9.67
C ALA A 463 -11.55 -11.02 -9.58
N LEU A 464 -11.24 -12.26 -9.99
CA LEU A 464 -9.87 -12.72 -10.17
C LEU A 464 -9.15 -11.89 -11.24
N MET A 465 -9.77 -11.68 -12.41
CA MET A 465 -9.11 -10.93 -13.49
C MET A 465 -10.02 -9.99 -14.28
N ARG A 466 -9.50 -8.81 -14.61
CA ARG A 466 -10.11 -7.85 -15.53
C ARG A 466 -9.05 -7.25 -16.43
N ILE A 467 -8.88 -7.83 -17.62
CA ILE A 467 -7.73 -7.57 -18.48
C ILE A 467 -8.25 -7.04 -19.80
N THR A 468 -7.95 -5.78 -20.14
CA THR A 468 -8.06 -5.30 -21.52
C THR A 468 -6.79 -5.70 -22.27
N PRO A 469 -6.82 -6.62 -23.25
CA PRO A 469 -5.60 -7.07 -23.91
C PRO A 469 -5.00 -6.00 -24.83
N LEU A 470 -3.87 -5.42 -24.44
CA LEU A 470 -3.10 -4.45 -25.23
C LEU A 470 -1.93 -5.08 -26.01
N GLN A 471 -1.56 -6.31 -25.64
CA GLN A 471 -0.53 -7.17 -26.22
C GLN A 471 -0.89 -8.63 -25.96
N ASN A 472 -0.08 -9.58 -26.44
CA ASN A 472 -0.28 -11.00 -26.15
C ASN A 472 -0.05 -11.31 -24.66
N TYR A 473 -0.68 -12.38 -24.17
CA TYR A 473 -0.36 -13.01 -22.90
C TYR A 473 0.14 -14.42 -23.19
N ARG A 474 1.37 -14.74 -22.77
CA ARG A 474 2.03 -16.01 -23.08
C ARG A 474 2.69 -16.58 -21.84
N ASN A 475 2.59 -17.90 -21.65
CA ASN A 475 3.18 -18.59 -20.50
C ASN A 475 2.82 -17.89 -19.19
N PHE A 476 1.57 -17.44 -19.07
CA PHE A 476 1.09 -16.73 -17.89
C PHE A 476 0.50 -17.77 -16.95
N LEU A 477 1.15 -17.99 -15.82
CA LEU A 477 0.72 -18.96 -14.82
C LEU A 477 0.11 -18.26 -13.61
N VAL A 478 -1.12 -18.66 -13.26
CA VAL A 478 -1.79 -18.31 -12.01
C VAL A 478 -2.06 -19.62 -11.27
N GLN A 479 -1.44 -19.82 -10.12
CA GLN A 479 -1.50 -21.10 -9.41
C GLN A 479 -1.75 -20.92 -7.92
N ASP A 480 -2.50 -21.83 -7.32
CA ASP A 480 -2.78 -21.89 -5.88
C ASP A 480 -3.46 -20.61 -5.40
N VAL A 481 -4.68 -20.38 -5.91
CA VAL A 481 -5.49 -19.18 -5.63
C VAL A 481 -6.70 -19.56 -4.78
N ALA A 482 -6.92 -18.84 -3.68
CA ALA A 482 -8.04 -19.06 -2.79
C ALA A 482 -8.83 -17.78 -2.52
N PHE A 483 -10.15 -17.89 -2.68
CA PHE A 483 -11.15 -16.96 -2.16
C PHE A 483 -11.91 -17.70 -1.05
N PRO A 484 -11.34 -17.82 0.17
CA PRO A 484 -11.90 -18.65 1.24
C PRO A 484 -13.33 -18.29 1.62
N ASP A 485 -13.69 -17.01 1.59
CA ASP A 485 -15.03 -16.54 1.92
C ASP A 485 -15.92 -16.63 0.67
N GLU A 486 -15.84 -15.67 -0.26
CA GLU A 486 -16.59 -15.72 -1.51
C GLU A 486 -16.08 -14.71 -2.57
N LEU A 487 -16.49 -14.91 -3.83
CA LEU A 487 -16.54 -13.83 -4.81
C LEU A 487 -17.86 -13.08 -4.65
N GLN A 488 -17.87 -11.77 -4.86
CA GLN A 488 -19.12 -11.01 -4.89
C GLN A 488 -20.06 -11.55 -5.98
N THR A 489 -21.29 -11.92 -5.61
CA THR A 489 -22.37 -12.39 -6.52
C THR A 489 -23.51 -11.39 -6.63
N ASN A 490 -23.28 -10.17 -6.15
CA ASN A 490 -24.28 -9.12 -6.03
C ASN A 490 -24.55 -8.39 -7.36
N SER A 491 -25.53 -7.48 -7.36
CA SER A 491 -26.01 -6.82 -8.58
C SER A 491 -25.02 -5.83 -9.20
N ILE A 492 -24.01 -5.40 -8.45
CA ILE A 492 -22.93 -4.52 -8.92
C ILE A 492 -22.03 -5.27 -9.92
N GLY A 493 -21.87 -6.58 -9.74
CA GLY A 493 -21.10 -7.44 -10.64
C GLY A 493 -19.58 -7.35 -10.49
N THR A 494 -19.08 -6.87 -9.34
CA THR A 494 -17.64 -6.72 -9.09
C THR A 494 -16.88 -8.06 -9.06
N GLY A 495 -17.52 -9.16 -8.65
CA GLY A 495 -16.93 -10.51 -8.62
C GLY A 495 -16.73 -11.14 -10.00
N LYS A 496 -17.34 -10.59 -11.04
CA LYS A 496 -17.23 -11.09 -12.41
C LYS A 496 -15.91 -10.69 -13.05
N SER A 497 -15.12 -11.68 -13.46
CA SER A 497 -13.91 -11.50 -14.25
C SER A 497 -14.24 -11.24 -15.71
N ILE A 498 -13.49 -10.34 -16.36
CA ILE A 498 -13.80 -9.83 -17.71
C ILE A 498 -12.51 -9.76 -18.54
N VAL A 499 -12.47 -10.50 -19.66
CA VAL A 499 -11.41 -10.40 -20.66
C VAL A 499 -12.09 -10.28 -22.04
N PRO A 500 -12.26 -9.08 -22.60
CA PRO A 500 -12.93 -8.87 -23.88
C PRO A 500 -12.05 -9.32 -25.05
N ALA A 501 -12.66 -9.55 -26.21
CA ALA A 501 -11.93 -9.75 -27.46
C ALA A 501 -10.98 -8.60 -27.75
N SER A 502 -9.84 -8.91 -28.35
CA SER A 502 -8.96 -7.94 -29.00
C SER A 502 -9.27 -7.86 -30.49
N SER A 503 -9.28 -6.64 -31.06
CA SER A 503 -9.54 -6.40 -32.48
C SER A 503 -8.46 -6.96 -33.42
N GLU A 504 -7.27 -7.27 -32.90
CA GLU A 504 -6.10 -7.70 -33.69
C GLU A 504 -5.70 -9.17 -33.46
N GLY A 505 -6.60 -9.99 -32.92
CA GLY A 505 -6.35 -11.44 -32.77
C GLY A 505 -5.17 -11.78 -31.86
N LEU A 506 -4.99 -11.01 -30.77
CA LEU A 506 -3.96 -11.27 -29.77
C LEU A 506 -4.11 -12.68 -29.15
N GLU A 507 -3.02 -13.23 -28.64
CA GLU A 507 -3.05 -14.49 -27.88
C GLU A 507 -3.36 -14.27 -26.41
N PHE A 508 -4.09 -15.21 -25.80
CA PHE A 508 -4.39 -15.24 -24.37
C PHE A 508 -4.03 -16.59 -23.74
N GLY A 509 -2.73 -16.87 -23.72
CA GLY A 509 -2.10 -18.07 -23.16
C GLY A 509 -1.97 -18.04 -21.64
N VAL A 510 -3.10 -18.16 -20.92
CA VAL A 510 -3.17 -18.18 -19.45
C VAL A 510 -3.48 -19.57 -18.92
N THR A 511 -2.68 -20.05 -17.98
CA THR A 511 -2.95 -21.27 -17.20
C THR A 511 -3.33 -20.90 -15.78
N ILE A 512 -4.53 -21.30 -15.36
CA ILE A 512 -5.01 -21.18 -13.98
C ILE A 512 -4.98 -22.58 -13.36
N ALA A 513 -4.39 -22.74 -12.19
CA ALA A 513 -4.31 -24.04 -11.51
C ALA A 513 -4.63 -23.92 -10.03
N ASN A 514 -5.33 -24.91 -9.49
CA ASN A 514 -5.72 -24.96 -8.07
C ASN A 514 -6.42 -23.68 -7.57
N TRP A 515 -7.38 -23.20 -8.36
CA TRP A 515 -8.23 -22.07 -7.96
C TRP A 515 -9.45 -22.56 -7.17
N THR A 516 -9.67 -21.97 -6.00
CA THR A 516 -10.80 -22.28 -5.13
C THR A 516 -11.60 -21.02 -4.75
N VAL A 517 -12.92 -21.16 -4.64
CA VAL A 517 -13.86 -20.15 -4.14
C VAL A 517 -14.78 -20.80 -3.11
N GLY A 518 -14.85 -20.27 -1.89
CA GLY A 518 -15.60 -20.89 -0.79
C GLY A 518 -15.15 -22.33 -0.49
N GLY A 519 -13.87 -22.63 -0.70
CA GLY A 519 -13.31 -23.99 -0.58
C GLY A 519 -13.65 -24.95 -1.73
N GLN A 520 -14.46 -24.55 -2.71
CA GLN A 520 -14.80 -25.37 -3.88
C GLN A 520 -13.85 -25.09 -5.04
N LYS A 521 -13.39 -26.14 -5.72
CA LYS A 521 -12.49 -26.01 -6.88
C LYS A 521 -13.23 -25.44 -8.09
N VAL A 522 -12.64 -24.43 -8.72
CA VAL A 522 -13.04 -23.97 -10.05
C VAL A 522 -12.35 -24.83 -11.09
N THR A 523 -13.10 -25.22 -12.11
CA THR A 523 -12.75 -26.20 -13.14
C THR A 523 -13.29 -25.75 -14.50
N MET A 524 -12.96 -26.48 -15.56
CA MET A 524 -13.55 -26.25 -16.88
C MET A 524 -15.08 -26.46 -16.93
N ASP A 525 -15.70 -27.08 -15.92
CA ASP A 525 -17.15 -27.33 -15.90
C ASP A 525 -17.94 -26.22 -15.17
N ASN A 526 -17.28 -25.38 -14.37
CA ASN A 526 -17.95 -24.38 -13.52
C ASN A 526 -17.26 -23.00 -13.50
N PHE A 527 -16.39 -22.71 -14.46
CA PHE A 527 -15.70 -21.42 -14.55
C PHE A 527 -16.58 -20.27 -15.03
N GLN A 528 -17.65 -20.58 -15.78
CA GLN A 528 -18.39 -19.63 -16.61
C GLN A 528 -18.94 -18.45 -15.82
N SER A 529 -19.28 -17.36 -16.53
CA SER A 529 -19.70 -16.08 -15.96
C SER A 529 -20.91 -16.14 -15.02
N ASP A 530 -21.78 -17.15 -15.17
CA ASP A 530 -22.96 -17.43 -14.36
C ASP A 530 -22.75 -18.58 -13.35
N ARG A 531 -21.51 -19.05 -13.19
CA ARG A 531 -21.11 -20.17 -12.31
C ARG A 531 -20.07 -19.72 -11.28
N LEU A 532 -19.54 -20.68 -10.52
CA LEU A 532 -18.63 -20.46 -9.39
C LEU A 532 -17.46 -19.54 -9.72
N GLY A 533 -16.82 -19.72 -10.89
CA GLY A 533 -15.66 -18.93 -11.29
C GLY A 533 -15.99 -17.49 -11.72
N GLN A 534 -17.22 -17.22 -12.17
CA GLN A 534 -17.62 -15.94 -12.75
C GLN A 534 -16.63 -15.42 -13.82
N LEU A 535 -16.04 -16.31 -14.61
CA LEU A 535 -15.00 -16.00 -15.58
C LEU A 535 -15.61 -15.78 -16.97
N ASP A 536 -15.63 -14.51 -17.39
CA ASP A 536 -16.09 -14.07 -18.71
C ASP A 536 -14.89 -13.73 -19.60
N ILE A 537 -14.25 -14.77 -20.11
CA ILE A 537 -13.20 -14.65 -21.13
C ILE A 537 -13.86 -14.81 -22.50
N ASP A 538 -13.59 -13.89 -23.40
CA ASP A 538 -14.13 -13.89 -24.75
C ASP A 538 -13.86 -15.22 -25.49
N VAL A 539 -14.85 -15.69 -26.24
CA VAL A 539 -14.84 -16.98 -26.94
C VAL A 539 -13.72 -17.07 -28.00
N SER A 540 -13.24 -15.94 -28.52
CA SER A 540 -12.10 -15.90 -29.45
C SER A 540 -10.81 -16.48 -28.86
N TYR A 541 -10.70 -16.56 -27.53
CA TYR A 541 -9.57 -17.15 -26.82
C TYR A 541 -9.75 -18.64 -26.49
N SER A 542 -10.84 -19.28 -26.94
CA SER A 542 -11.11 -20.69 -26.66
C SER A 542 -9.93 -21.59 -27.10
N GLY A 543 -9.51 -22.50 -26.21
CA GLY A 543 -8.37 -23.39 -26.42
C GLY A 543 -6.99 -22.77 -26.17
N GLN A 544 -6.90 -21.46 -25.90
CA GLN A 544 -5.62 -20.79 -25.59
C GLN A 544 -5.31 -20.76 -24.09
N TRP A 545 -6.35 -20.82 -23.25
CA TRP A 545 -6.25 -20.82 -21.78
C TRP A 545 -6.83 -22.11 -21.18
N THR A 546 -6.49 -22.39 -19.91
CA THR A 546 -7.00 -23.58 -19.20
C THR A 546 -7.13 -23.38 -17.70
N ILE A 547 -8.06 -24.10 -17.07
CA ILE A 547 -8.17 -24.27 -15.61
C ILE A 547 -7.92 -25.74 -15.26
N ARG A 548 -7.00 -26.04 -14.34
CA ARG A 548 -6.67 -27.42 -13.93
C ARG A 548 -6.46 -27.66 -12.44
#